data_AF-A0A920SHM4-F1
#
_entry.id   AF-A0A920SHM4-F1
#
_cell.length_a   1.000
_cell.length_b   1.000
_cell.length_c   1.000
_cell.angle_alpha   90.00
_cell.angle_beta   90.00
_cell.angle_gamma   90.00
#
_symmetry.space_group_name_H-M   'P 1'
#
loop_
_entity.id
_entity.type
_entity.pdbx_description
1 polymer ?
#
loop_
_entity_poly.entity_id
_entity_poly.type
_entity_poly.pdbx_seq_one_letter_code
_entity_poly.pdbx_strand_id
1 'polypeptide(L)'
;MEPWDGPASIAFTDGRYIGAVLDRNGLRPSRYYLTTDNRVIMASEVGVLPVAPEMVKEKGRLQPGRMFLIDFEQGRMIPDEELKQQFSSRHPYAKWLDRHRIDLTDLVPQAPVPPDHKETLLARMRTFGYTVETLQFMLLPLVQEKRDPIGSMGNDSTLACLSDQPRLIYDYFKQLFAQVTNPAIDSIREDLIMSLECYIGPEKNLLCPTEEHCCRLKVTNPILLDEELIAIREMKQVGWQATTLDITFQKDEGELGLLTALHRLCREAEAAV
;
A
#
# COMPACT_ATOMS: atom_id res chain seq x y z
N MET A 1 5.75 -8.95 1.33
CA MET A 1 6.10 -8.05 2.44
C MET A 1 5.79 -6.64 2.00
N GLU A 2 4.95 -5.95 2.75
CA GLU A 2 4.64 -4.55 2.49
C GLU A 2 5.80 -3.64 2.94
N PRO A 3 6.03 -2.50 2.28
CA PRO A 3 7.09 -1.57 2.67
C PRO A 3 6.88 -1.01 4.09
N TRP A 4 7.98 -0.88 4.83
CA TRP A 4 7.98 -0.17 6.11
C TRP A 4 8.35 1.30 5.82
N ASP A 5 7.33 2.12 5.61
CA ASP A 5 7.48 3.49 5.11
C ASP A 5 7.60 4.54 6.23
N GLY A 6 8.06 5.74 5.86
CA GLY A 6 8.30 6.89 6.73
C GLY A 6 9.75 7.39 6.69
N PRO A 7 10.02 8.63 7.16
CA PRO A 7 11.36 9.21 7.11
C PRO A 7 12.40 8.38 7.88
N ALA A 8 13.35 7.79 7.17
CA ALA A 8 14.32 6.88 7.76
C ALA A 8 15.73 7.09 7.19
N SER A 9 16.71 7.08 8.08
CA SER A 9 18.14 6.92 7.77
C SER A 9 18.66 5.88 8.74
N ILE A 10 18.88 4.67 8.24
CA ILE A 10 19.17 3.50 9.06
C ILE A 10 20.61 3.09 8.79
N ALA A 11 21.45 3.15 9.82
CA ALA A 11 22.76 2.51 9.82
C ALA A 11 22.64 1.12 10.45
N PHE A 12 23.31 0.12 9.87
CA PHE A 12 23.22 -1.27 10.31
C PHE A 12 24.56 -1.98 10.17
N THR A 13 24.74 -3.06 10.92
CA THR A 13 25.90 -3.94 10.83
C THR A 13 25.54 -5.35 11.33
N ASP A 14 26.19 -6.36 10.76
CA ASP A 14 26.15 -7.75 11.22
C ASP A 14 27.55 -8.23 11.70
N GLY A 15 28.49 -7.29 11.88
CA GLY A 15 29.89 -7.56 12.22
C GLY A 15 30.82 -7.73 11.02
N ARG A 16 30.32 -8.20 9.87
CA ARG A 16 31.08 -8.27 8.61
C ARG A 16 30.85 -7.05 7.74
N TYR A 17 29.60 -6.61 7.66
CA TYR A 17 29.20 -5.45 6.90
C TYR A 17 28.90 -4.29 7.83
N ILE A 18 29.21 -3.07 7.38
CA ILE A 18 28.54 -1.87 7.89
C ILE A 18 27.90 -1.15 6.71
N GLY A 19 26.64 -0.76 6.88
CA GLY A 19 25.87 -0.16 5.82
C GLY A 19 24.91 0.90 6.32
N ALA A 20 24.38 1.65 5.36
CA ALA A 20 23.30 2.57 5.60
C ALA A 20 22.33 2.61 4.41
N VAL A 21 21.05 2.81 4.72
CA VAL A 21 19.97 2.95 3.73
C VAL A 21 19.05 4.10 4.13
N LEU A 22 18.52 4.81 3.14
CA LEU A 22 17.46 5.80 3.34
C LEU A 22 16.09 5.19 3.01
N ASP A 23 15.04 5.82 3.52
CA ASP A 23 13.69 5.61 3.01
C ASP A 23 13.61 5.90 1.49
N ARG A 24 12.52 5.42 0.86
CA ARG A 24 12.33 5.50 -0.59
C ARG A 24 12.30 6.94 -1.12
N ASN A 25 11.98 7.92 -0.28
CA ASN A 25 11.89 9.35 -0.61
C ASN A 25 13.16 10.12 -0.20
N GLY A 26 14.04 9.51 0.60
CA GLY A 26 15.23 10.15 1.18
C GLY A 26 14.90 11.35 2.06
N LEU A 27 13.89 11.22 2.92
CA LEU A 27 13.39 12.30 3.79
C LEU A 27 14.33 12.63 4.94
N ARG A 28 15.38 11.83 5.16
CA ARG A 28 16.44 12.08 6.16
C ARG A 28 17.79 12.33 5.50
N PRO A 29 18.58 13.29 6.00
CA PRO A 29 19.92 13.53 5.48
C PRO A 29 20.88 12.43 5.96
N SER A 30 21.76 12.01 5.05
CA SER A 30 22.89 11.16 5.37
C SER A 30 24.06 11.51 4.46
N ARG A 31 25.19 11.89 5.06
CA ARG A 31 26.40 12.41 4.41
C ARG A 31 27.58 11.56 4.83
N TYR A 32 28.52 11.33 3.93
CA TYR A 32 29.74 10.62 4.27
C TYR A 32 31.00 11.26 3.69
N TYR A 33 32.10 11.05 4.39
CA TYR A 33 33.46 11.33 3.96
C TYR A 33 34.23 10.03 3.84
N LEU A 34 34.91 9.86 2.71
CA LEU A 34 36.00 8.90 2.58
C LEU A 34 37.31 9.66 2.75
N THR A 35 38.15 9.22 3.66
CA THR A 35 39.46 9.84 3.88
C THR A 35 40.57 9.13 3.11
N THR A 36 41.71 9.79 2.96
CA THR A 36 42.90 9.24 2.28
C THR A 36 43.55 8.10 3.06
N ASP A 37 43.31 7.99 4.37
CA ASP A 37 43.71 6.89 5.23
C ASP A 37 42.63 5.78 5.37
N ASN A 38 41.74 5.68 4.39
CA ASN A 38 40.73 4.63 4.25
C ASN A 38 39.72 4.55 5.42
N ARG A 39 39.39 5.68 6.05
CA ARG A 39 38.27 5.76 6.99
C ARG A 39 37.02 6.28 6.29
N VAL A 40 35.88 5.77 6.72
CA VAL A 40 34.57 6.30 6.36
C VAL A 40 33.96 6.94 7.58
N ILE A 41 33.54 8.20 7.43
CA ILE A 41 32.79 8.94 8.45
C ILE A 41 31.43 9.23 7.86
N MET A 42 30.37 8.69 8.45
CA MET A 42 28.99 8.95 8.03
C MET A 42 28.20 9.58 9.19
N ALA A 43 27.41 10.60 8.87
CA ALA A 43 26.54 11.28 9.83
C ALA A 43 25.34 11.92 9.12
N SER A 44 24.36 12.37 9.91
CA SER A 44 23.23 13.16 9.41
C SER A 44 23.68 14.50 8.81
N GLU A 45 24.77 15.05 9.31
CA GLU A 45 25.29 16.37 8.92
C GLU A 45 26.77 16.33 8.55
N VAL A 46 27.23 17.38 7.88
CA VAL A 46 28.63 17.60 7.54
C VAL A 46 29.35 18.34 8.67
N GLY A 47 30.64 18.06 8.88
CA GLY A 47 31.44 18.77 9.89
C GLY A 47 31.27 18.28 11.34
N VAL A 48 30.64 17.12 11.56
CA VAL A 48 30.49 16.52 12.90
C VAL A 48 31.81 16.13 13.57
N LEU A 49 32.87 15.91 12.77
CA LEU A 49 34.22 15.61 13.24
C LEU A 49 35.23 16.54 12.54
N PRO A 50 36.31 16.94 13.23
CA PRO A 50 37.39 17.71 12.62
C PRO A 50 38.18 16.80 11.67
N VAL A 51 38.03 17.03 10.36
CA VAL A 51 38.79 16.35 9.31
C VAL A 51 39.49 17.40 8.47
N ALA A 52 40.82 17.34 8.42
CA ALA A 52 41.63 18.24 7.61
C ALA A 52 41.25 18.10 6.11
N PRO A 53 41.07 19.20 5.35
CA PRO A 53 40.64 19.13 3.96
C PRO A 53 41.51 18.24 3.07
N GLU A 54 42.82 18.19 3.35
CA GLU A 54 43.81 17.39 2.61
C GLU A 54 43.62 15.88 2.82
N MET A 55 42.98 15.50 3.93
CA MET A 55 42.66 14.11 4.26
C MET A 55 41.38 13.63 3.58
N VAL A 56 40.58 14.51 2.98
CA VAL A 56 39.31 14.11 2.37
C VAL A 56 39.53 13.64 0.94
N LYS A 57 39.35 12.34 0.71
CA LYS A 57 39.41 11.71 -0.61
C LYS A 57 38.10 11.91 -1.38
N GLU A 58 36.96 11.73 -0.72
CA GLU A 58 35.63 11.88 -1.33
C GLU A 58 34.60 12.41 -0.32
N LYS A 59 33.65 13.19 -0.82
CA LYS A 59 32.48 13.65 -0.07
C LYS A 59 31.23 13.20 -0.81
N GLY A 60 30.36 12.46 -0.13
CA GLY A 60 29.14 11.94 -0.72
C GLY A 60 27.91 12.14 0.16
N ARG A 61 26.75 11.82 -0.41
CA ARG A 61 25.48 11.74 0.31
C ARG A 61 24.76 10.46 -0.10
N LEU A 62 24.00 9.89 0.82
CA LEU A 62 23.10 8.79 0.50
C LEU A 62 21.92 9.32 -0.31
N GLN A 63 21.50 8.56 -1.33
CA GLN A 63 20.40 8.93 -2.21
C GLN A 63 19.23 7.96 -1.97
N PRO A 64 17.97 8.43 -2.14
CA PRO A 64 16.81 7.56 -2.05
C PRO A 64 16.97 6.32 -2.92
N GLY A 65 16.60 5.15 -2.38
CA GLY A 65 16.68 3.88 -3.09
C GLY A 65 18.09 3.33 -3.33
N ARG A 66 19.17 3.98 -2.86
CA ARG A 66 20.55 3.45 -2.94
C ARG A 66 21.02 2.98 -1.57
N MET A 67 21.80 1.90 -1.56
CA MET A 67 22.45 1.38 -0.36
C MET A 67 23.92 1.79 -0.31
N PHE A 68 24.36 2.20 0.88
CA PHE A 68 25.78 2.33 1.21
C PHE A 68 26.21 1.08 1.96
N LEU A 69 27.27 0.40 1.52
CA LEU A 69 27.74 -0.83 2.15
C LEU A 69 29.26 -0.93 2.09
N ILE A 70 29.89 -1.29 3.20
CA ILE A 70 31.31 -1.64 3.30
C ILE A 70 31.40 -3.10 3.74
N ASP A 71 32.18 -3.90 3.02
CA ASP A 71 32.50 -5.28 3.38
C ASP A 71 33.89 -5.31 4.02
N PHE A 72 33.98 -5.64 5.30
CA PHE A 72 35.25 -5.68 6.02
C PHE A 72 36.12 -6.87 5.60
N GLU A 73 35.55 -7.95 5.05
CA GLU A 73 36.36 -9.06 4.53
C GLU A 73 37.02 -8.70 3.21
N GLN A 74 36.32 -7.96 2.34
CA GLN A 74 36.88 -7.48 1.08
C GLN A 74 37.69 -6.19 1.22
N GLY A 75 37.57 -5.50 2.37
CA GLY A 75 38.26 -4.25 2.66
C GLY A 75 37.85 -3.09 1.74
N ARG A 76 36.63 -3.10 1.18
CA ARG A 76 36.17 -2.09 0.22
C ARG A 76 34.69 -1.73 0.40
N MET A 77 34.34 -0.57 -0.14
CA MET A 77 32.94 -0.18 -0.34
C MET A 77 32.35 -0.95 -1.54
N ILE A 78 31.16 -1.50 -1.36
CA ILE A 78 30.44 -2.24 -2.41
C ILE A 78 29.52 -1.26 -3.14
N PRO A 79 29.63 -1.10 -4.47
CA PRO A 79 28.71 -0.31 -5.26
C PRO A 79 27.26 -0.84 -5.17
N ASP A 80 26.29 0.05 -5.08
CA ASP A 80 24.85 -0.27 -5.00
C ASP A 80 24.37 -1.17 -6.16
N GLU A 81 24.85 -0.90 -7.39
CA GLU A 81 24.50 -1.70 -8.57
C GLU A 81 25.07 -3.12 -8.48
N GLU A 82 26.30 -3.28 -8.02
CA GLU A 82 26.93 -4.59 -7.83
C GLU A 82 26.14 -5.42 -6.81
N LEU A 83 25.76 -4.78 -5.69
CA LEU A 83 24.96 -5.41 -4.64
C LEU A 83 23.59 -5.85 -5.18
N LYS A 84 22.85 -4.93 -5.79
CA LYS A 84 21.52 -5.23 -6.33
C LYS A 84 21.57 -6.30 -7.41
N GLN A 85 22.57 -6.26 -8.29
CA GLN A 85 22.77 -7.27 -9.33
C GLN A 85 23.03 -8.65 -8.73
N GLN A 86 23.81 -8.73 -7.65
CA GLN A 86 24.06 -10.00 -6.95
C GLN A 86 22.76 -10.59 -6.40
N PHE A 87 21.88 -9.79 -5.80
CA PHE A 87 20.62 -10.28 -5.24
C PHE A 87 19.57 -10.58 -6.31
N SER A 88 19.41 -9.69 -7.31
CA SER A 88 18.44 -9.85 -8.38
C SER A 88 18.73 -11.06 -9.29
N SER A 89 19.98 -11.52 -9.34
CA SER A 89 20.39 -12.69 -10.14
C SER A 89 20.37 -14.02 -9.38
N ARG A 90 20.09 -14.05 -8.06
CA ARG A 90 20.07 -15.30 -7.27
C ARG A 90 19.00 -16.28 -7.75
N HIS A 91 17.88 -15.74 -8.21
CA HIS A 91 16.74 -16.51 -8.69
C HIS A 91 16.19 -15.89 -9.96
N PRO A 92 15.53 -16.67 -10.82
CA PRO A 92 14.95 -16.16 -12.06
C PRO A 92 13.61 -15.45 -11.78
N TYR A 93 13.62 -14.39 -10.98
CA TYR A 93 12.42 -13.68 -10.51
C TYR A 93 11.48 -13.27 -11.65
N ALA A 94 12.03 -12.80 -12.78
CA ALA A 94 11.22 -12.47 -13.96
C ALA A 94 10.44 -13.69 -14.48
N LYS A 95 11.09 -14.85 -14.59
CA LYS A 95 10.42 -16.09 -15.04
C LYS A 95 9.36 -16.55 -14.03
N TRP A 96 9.59 -16.33 -12.73
CA TRP A 96 8.59 -16.66 -11.71
C TRP A 96 7.37 -15.77 -11.83
N LEU A 97 7.57 -14.46 -12.01
CA LEU A 97 6.48 -13.51 -12.23
C LEU A 97 5.71 -13.82 -13.51
N ASP A 98 6.40 -13.99 -14.64
CA ASP A 98 5.78 -14.25 -15.95
C ASP A 98 4.96 -15.55 -15.96
N ARG A 99 5.36 -16.55 -15.15
CA ARG A 99 4.70 -17.86 -15.11
C ARG A 99 3.51 -17.90 -14.16
N HIS A 100 3.59 -17.22 -13.02
CA HIS A 100 2.68 -17.43 -11.90
C HIS A 100 1.84 -16.21 -11.51
N ARG A 101 2.30 -14.99 -11.84
CA ARG A 101 1.52 -13.78 -11.57
C ARG A 101 0.30 -13.77 -12.48
N ILE A 102 -0.84 -13.41 -11.90
CA ILE A 102 -2.09 -13.28 -12.62
C ILE A 102 -2.40 -11.80 -12.67
N ASP A 103 -2.45 -11.20 -13.85
CA ASP A 103 -2.87 -9.82 -13.99
C ASP A 103 -4.41 -9.78 -14.13
N LEU A 104 -5.09 -8.89 -13.39
CA LEU A 104 -6.57 -8.80 -13.42
C LEU A 104 -7.12 -8.62 -14.83
N THR A 105 -6.39 -7.92 -15.69
CA THR A 105 -6.73 -7.69 -17.10
C THR A 105 -6.78 -8.97 -17.94
N ASP A 106 -6.15 -10.05 -17.46
CA ASP A 106 -6.14 -11.34 -18.14
C ASP A 106 -7.34 -12.21 -17.75
N LEU A 107 -8.10 -11.81 -16.72
CA LEU A 107 -9.31 -12.50 -16.29
C LEU A 107 -10.49 -12.03 -17.13
N VAL A 108 -11.17 -12.97 -17.78
CA VAL A 108 -12.36 -12.70 -18.60
C VAL A 108 -13.61 -13.12 -17.82
N PRO A 109 -14.55 -12.20 -17.54
CA PRO A 109 -15.82 -12.57 -16.92
C PRO A 109 -16.61 -13.48 -17.86
N GLN A 110 -17.14 -14.59 -17.34
CA GLN A 110 -17.96 -15.51 -18.13
C GLN A 110 -19.44 -15.28 -17.90
N ALA A 111 -19.83 -14.88 -16.68
CA ALA A 111 -21.20 -14.46 -16.41
C ALA A 111 -21.49 -13.06 -16.96
N PRO A 112 -22.74 -12.81 -17.39
CA PRO A 112 -23.19 -11.47 -17.72
C PRO A 112 -23.19 -10.58 -16.47
N VAL A 113 -22.89 -9.29 -16.67
CA VAL A 113 -23.05 -8.28 -15.63
C VAL A 113 -24.50 -8.28 -15.14
N PRO A 114 -24.74 -8.27 -13.81
CA PRO A 114 -26.09 -8.20 -13.27
C PRO A 114 -26.86 -7.01 -13.85
N PRO A 115 -28.16 -7.16 -14.13
CA PRO A 115 -28.95 -6.07 -14.68
C PRO A 115 -29.04 -4.91 -13.68
N ASP A 116 -28.98 -3.69 -14.21
CA ASP A 116 -29.22 -2.48 -13.43
C ASP A 116 -30.52 -2.62 -12.62
N HIS A 117 -30.43 -2.51 -11.30
CA HIS A 117 -31.57 -2.63 -10.38
C HIS A 117 -32.52 -1.40 -10.43
N LYS A 118 -32.84 -0.88 -11.63
CA LYS A 118 -33.52 0.41 -11.87
C LYS A 118 -34.80 0.58 -11.05
N GLU A 119 -35.61 -0.46 -10.96
CA GLU A 119 -36.88 -0.43 -10.20
C GLU A 119 -36.69 -0.29 -8.70
N THR A 120 -35.58 -0.82 -8.14
CA THR A 120 -35.29 -0.79 -6.69
C THR A 120 -34.19 0.19 -6.31
N LEU A 121 -33.59 0.86 -7.29
CA LEU A 121 -32.42 1.72 -7.12
C LEU A 121 -32.66 2.80 -6.04
N LEU A 122 -33.79 3.52 -6.13
CA LEU A 122 -34.12 4.58 -5.18
C LEU A 122 -34.32 4.04 -3.76
N ALA A 123 -34.94 2.86 -3.61
CA ALA A 123 -35.12 2.23 -2.31
C ALA A 123 -33.77 1.84 -1.71
N ARG A 124 -32.88 1.22 -2.50
CA ARG A 124 -31.52 0.86 -2.07
C ARG A 124 -30.69 2.08 -1.69
N MET A 125 -30.72 3.13 -2.51
CA MET A 125 -30.04 4.40 -2.22
C MET A 125 -30.48 4.96 -0.86
N ARG A 126 -31.78 4.96 -0.57
CA ARG A 126 -32.30 5.39 0.73
C ARG A 126 -31.84 4.48 1.87
N THR A 127 -31.82 3.16 1.67
CA THR A 127 -31.33 2.20 2.67
C THR A 127 -29.86 2.43 3.02
N PHE A 128 -29.03 2.81 2.05
CA PHE A 128 -27.61 3.13 2.26
C PHE A 128 -27.34 4.60 2.60
N GLY A 129 -28.39 5.40 2.87
CA GLY A 129 -28.25 6.78 3.34
C GLY A 129 -27.85 7.80 2.27
N TYR A 130 -28.01 7.49 0.98
CA TYR A 130 -27.82 8.48 -0.08
C TYR A 130 -28.89 9.57 -0.02
N THR A 131 -28.47 10.83 0.03
CA THR A 131 -29.36 11.99 -0.05
C THR A 131 -29.21 12.71 -1.39
N VAL A 132 -30.16 13.60 -1.69
CA VAL A 132 -30.10 14.44 -2.89
C VAL A 132 -28.84 15.30 -2.88
N GLU A 133 -28.47 15.82 -1.71
CA GLU A 133 -27.27 16.63 -1.50
C GLU A 133 -26.00 15.81 -1.77
N THR A 134 -25.88 14.58 -1.24
CA THR A 134 -24.73 13.71 -1.54
C THR A 134 -24.62 13.41 -3.03
N LEU A 135 -25.75 13.20 -3.72
CA LEU A 135 -25.74 12.95 -5.16
C LEU A 135 -25.33 14.20 -5.96
N GLN A 136 -25.88 15.37 -5.63
CA GLN A 136 -25.64 16.62 -6.34
C GLN A 136 -24.27 17.23 -6.09
N PHE A 137 -23.80 17.21 -4.84
CA PHE A 137 -22.56 17.89 -4.45
C PHE A 137 -21.36 16.94 -4.39
N MET A 138 -21.56 15.63 -4.26
CA MET A 138 -20.45 14.67 -4.22
C MET A 138 -20.35 13.84 -5.50
N LEU A 139 -21.39 13.04 -5.81
CA LEU A 139 -21.31 12.04 -6.87
C LEU A 139 -21.30 12.65 -8.27
N LEU A 140 -22.18 13.61 -8.56
CA LEU A 140 -22.27 14.25 -9.88
C LEU A 140 -20.97 14.95 -10.29
N PRO A 141 -20.32 15.77 -9.42
CA PRO A 141 -19.02 16.35 -9.73
C PRO A 141 -17.91 15.32 -9.97
N LEU A 142 -17.85 14.24 -9.17
CA LEU A 142 -16.89 13.15 -9.39
C LEU A 142 -17.01 12.56 -10.80
N VAL A 143 -18.23 12.35 -11.28
CA VAL A 143 -18.49 11.78 -12.62
C VAL A 143 -18.21 12.78 -13.74
N GLN A 144 -18.64 14.03 -13.58
CA GLN A 144 -18.56 15.05 -14.65
C GLN A 144 -17.17 15.69 -14.73
N GLU A 145 -16.58 16.04 -13.59
CA GLU A 145 -15.31 16.76 -13.50
C GLU A 145 -14.11 15.83 -13.29
N LYS A 146 -14.34 14.56 -12.92
CA LYS A 146 -13.29 13.55 -12.67
C LYS A 146 -12.27 13.97 -11.61
N ARG A 147 -12.74 14.74 -10.62
CA ARG A 147 -11.98 15.15 -9.45
C ARG A 147 -12.89 15.15 -8.23
N ASP A 148 -12.29 15.03 -7.05
CA ASP A 148 -13.00 15.16 -5.79
C ASP A 148 -13.68 16.56 -5.72
N PRO A 149 -14.95 16.64 -5.31
CA PRO A 149 -15.68 17.91 -5.22
C PRO A 149 -14.98 18.89 -4.28
N ILE A 150 -14.83 20.14 -4.73
CA ILE A 150 -14.20 21.19 -3.94
C ILE A 150 -15.28 22.02 -3.25
N GLY A 151 -15.19 22.10 -1.92
CA GLY A 151 -16.01 22.97 -1.07
C GLY A 151 -15.20 24.10 -0.43
N SER A 152 -15.87 24.89 0.39
CA SER A 152 -15.25 25.93 1.23
C SER A 152 -15.94 25.98 2.59
N MET A 153 -15.39 26.74 3.54
CA MET A 153 -15.80 26.80 4.95
C MET A 153 -15.49 25.51 5.74
N GLY A 154 -15.63 25.59 7.06
CA GLY A 154 -15.47 24.44 7.95
C GLY A 154 -16.73 23.57 7.99
N ASN A 155 -16.57 22.33 8.44
CA ASN A 155 -17.71 21.45 8.72
C ASN A 155 -18.38 21.87 10.04
N ASP A 156 -19.58 22.45 9.95
CA ASP A 156 -20.41 22.88 11.08
C ASP A 156 -21.40 21.79 11.55
N SER A 157 -21.39 20.60 10.92
CA SER A 157 -22.22 19.48 11.32
C SER A 157 -21.84 18.97 12.71
N THR A 158 -22.84 18.50 13.44
CA THR A 158 -22.65 17.78 14.71
C THR A 158 -21.76 16.56 14.50
N LEU A 159 -20.96 16.23 15.52
CA LEU A 159 -20.22 14.97 15.55
C LEU A 159 -21.19 13.79 15.41
N ALA A 160 -20.79 12.73 14.72
CA ALA A 160 -21.69 11.62 14.41
C ALA A 160 -22.34 10.99 15.66
N CYS A 161 -21.58 10.89 16.76
CA CYS A 161 -22.07 10.39 18.05
C CYS A 161 -23.02 11.34 18.81
N LEU A 162 -23.09 12.61 18.41
CA LEU A 162 -23.96 13.63 19.01
C LEU A 162 -25.13 14.02 18.11
N SER A 163 -25.20 13.44 16.90
CA SER A 163 -26.23 13.75 15.93
C SER A 163 -27.55 13.08 16.32
N ASP A 164 -28.64 13.82 16.14
CA ASP A 164 -30.03 13.35 16.22
C ASP A 164 -30.49 12.64 14.93
N GLN A 165 -29.69 12.72 13.87
CA GLN A 165 -29.94 12.10 12.56
C GLN A 165 -29.16 10.78 12.42
N PRO A 166 -29.66 9.81 11.63
CA PRO A 166 -28.90 8.60 11.33
C PRO A 166 -27.61 8.94 10.61
N ARG A 167 -26.48 8.42 11.12
CA ARG A 167 -25.14 8.63 10.56
C ARG A 167 -24.57 7.33 10.03
N LEU A 168 -23.71 7.43 9.03
CA LEU A 168 -23.10 6.27 8.40
C LEU A 168 -21.84 5.86 9.18
N ILE A 169 -21.48 4.57 9.12
CA ILE A 169 -20.38 4.01 9.91
C ILE A 169 -19.07 4.78 9.67
N TYR A 170 -18.82 5.18 8.43
CA TYR A 170 -17.60 5.92 8.07
C TYR A 170 -17.55 7.34 8.65
N ASP A 171 -18.66 7.94 9.10
CA ASP A 171 -18.65 9.26 9.75
C ASP A 171 -17.95 9.24 11.12
N TYR A 172 -17.88 8.06 11.75
CA TYR A 172 -17.22 7.83 13.04
C TYR A 172 -15.70 7.69 12.91
N PHE A 173 -15.19 7.41 11.72
CA PHE A 173 -13.75 7.29 11.47
C PHE A 173 -13.21 8.62 10.95
N LYS A 174 -12.13 9.11 11.56
CA LYS A 174 -11.43 10.31 11.12
C LYS A 174 -10.09 9.93 10.52
N GLN A 175 -9.81 10.44 9.32
CA GLN A 175 -8.53 10.22 8.66
C GLN A 175 -7.42 10.83 9.51
N LEU A 176 -6.43 10.01 9.84
CA LEU A 176 -5.22 10.48 10.48
C LEU A 176 -4.36 11.20 9.45
N PHE A 177 -3.66 12.23 9.88
CA PHE A 177 -2.69 12.93 9.06
C PHE A 177 -1.44 13.23 9.87
N ALA A 178 -0.31 13.26 9.18
CA ALA A 178 0.96 13.54 9.81
C ALA A 178 1.10 15.04 10.09
N GLN A 179 1.58 15.36 11.30
CA GLN A 179 1.90 16.72 11.70
C GLN A 179 3.27 16.71 12.37
N VAL A 180 4.20 17.54 11.88
CA VAL A 180 5.54 17.76 12.45
C VAL A 180 6.47 16.54 12.43
N THR A 181 6.05 15.37 12.93
CA THR A 181 6.86 14.16 13.10
C THR A 181 7.35 13.57 11.78
N ASN A 182 6.50 13.62 10.76
CA ASN A 182 6.80 13.18 9.40
C ASN A 182 6.05 14.06 8.40
N PRO A 183 6.64 14.38 7.25
CA PRO A 183 5.98 15.18 6.22
C PRO A 183 4.94 14.36 5.47
N ALA A 184 3.85 15.01 5.06
CA ALA A 184 2.94 14.47 4.05
C ALA A 184 3.63 14.50 2.67
N ILE A 185 3.19 13.62 1.77
CA ILE A 185 3.68 13.52 0.39
C ILE A 185 2.71 14.26 -0.53
N ASP A 186 3.23 14.97 -1.53
CA ASP A 186 2.40 15.57 -2.58
C ASP A 186 2.02 14.50 -3.61
N SER A 187 0.78 13.99 -3.53
CA SER A 187 0.30 12.92 -4.39
C SER A 187 0.14 13.29 -5.87
N ILE A 188 0.32 14.57 -6.23
CA ILE A 188 0.26 15.06 -7.61
C ILE A 188 1.67 15.24 -8.17
N ARG A 189 2.56 15.89 -7.42
CA ARG A 189 3.93 16.18 -7.87
C ARG A 189 4.89 15.02 -7.65
N GLU A 190 4.61 14.16 -6.69
CA GLU A 190 5.39 12.99 -6.33
C GLU A 190 4.58 11.70 -6.56
N ASP A 191 3.77 11.66 -7.62
CA ASP A 191 2.95 10.49 -7.96
C ASP A 191 3.80 9.24 -8.27
N LEU A 192 4.97 9.42 -8.89
CA LEU A 192 5.91 8.36 -9.29
C LEU A 192 6.40 7.48 -8.14
N ILE A 193 6.37 7.98 -6.90
CA ILE A 193 6.78 7.22 -5.71
C ILE A 193 5.58 6.55 -5.03
N MET A 194 4.34 6.84 -5.44
CA MET A 194 3.12 6.25 -4.89
C MET A 194 2.62 5.12 -5.78
N SER A 195 1.91 4.15 -5.19
CA SER A 195 1.26 3.07 -5.94
C SER A 195 0.00 2.63 -5.21
N LEU A 196 -1.04 2.34 -5.98
CA LEU A 196 -2.28 1.69 -5.52
C LEU A 196 -2.34 0.23 -5.95
N GLU A 197 -1.26 -0.31 -6.54
CA GLU A 197 -1.21 -1.71 -6.93
C GLU A 197 -1.35 -2.60 -5.70
N CYS A 198 -2.30 -3.53 -5.78
CA CYS A 198 -2.57 -4.51 -4.74
C CYS A 198 -2.30 -5.92 -5.26
N TYR A 199 -1.81 -6.78 -4.38
CA TYR A 199 -1.69 -8.21 -4.67
C TYR A 199 -2.64 -8.97 -3.76
N ILE A 200 -3.56 -9.71 -4.36
CA ILE A 200 -4.52 -10.57 -3.66
C ILE A 200 -3.98 -12.01 -3.71
N GLY A 201 -4.34 -12.84 -2.74
CA GLY A 201 -3.98 -14.26 -2.70
C GLY A 201 -3.05 -14.64 -1.54
N PRO A 202 -2.72 -15.93 -1.43
CA PRO A 202 -2.02 -16.47 -0.27
C PRO A 202 -0.60 -15.92 -0.15
N GLU A 203 -0.21 -15.61 1.08
CA GLU A 203 1.16 -15.21 1.40
C GLU A 203 1.97 -16.44 1.86
N LYS A 204 3.23 -16.50 1.44
CA LYS A 204 4.15 -17.61 1.76
C LYS A 204 5.21 -17.14 2.75
N ASN A 205 5.98 -18.09 3.29
CA ASN A 205 7.03 -17.78 4.25
C ASN A 205 8.08 -16.82 3.64
N LEU A 206 8.19 -15.64 4.23
CA LEU A 206 9.09 -14.57 3.81
C LEU A 206 10.57 -15.00 3.79
N LEU A 207 10.97 -15.92 4.69
CA LEU A 207 12.36 -16.34 4.85
C LEU A 207 12.84 -17.30 3.75
N CYS A 208 11.92 -17.84 2.94
CA CYS A 208 12.23 -18.83 1.92
C CYS A 208 11.72 -18.35 0.54
N PRO A 209 12.61 -17.82 -0.33
CA PRO A 209 12.21 -17.39 -1.66
C PRO A 209 11.89 -18.59 -2.55
N THR A 210 10.64 -18.66 -3.02
CA THR A 210 10.16 -19.69 -3.95
C THR A 210 9.28 -19.06 -5.03
N GLU A 211 9.07 -19.78 -6.15
CA GLU A 211 8.20 -19.29 -7.23
C GLU A 211 6.73 -19.15 -6.81
N GLU A 212 6.30 -19.88 -5.78
CA GLU A 212 4.94 -19.83 -5.24
C GLU A 212 4.55 -18.46 -4.67
N HIS A 213 5.53 -17.63 -4.28
CA HIS A 213 5.26 -16.25 -3.85
C HIS A 213 4.67 -15.39 -4.98
N CYS A 214 4.91 -15.77 -6.24
CA CYS A 214 4.39 -15.06 -7.41
C CYS A 214 2.96 -15.48 -7.76
N CYS A 215 2.38 -16.52 -7.14
CA CYS A 215 1.00 -16.98 -7.36
C CYS A 215 -0.02 -16.03 -6.72
N ARG A 216 -0.04 -14.77 -7.15
CA ARG A 216 -0.90 -13.70 -6.64
C ARG A 216 -1.60 -12.99 -7.79
N LEU A 217 -2.81 -12.52 -7.52
CA LEU A 217 -3.59 -11.69 -8.43
C LEU A 217 -3.15 -10.24 -8.26
N LYS A 218 -2.55 -9.68 -9.30
CA LYS A 218 -2.19 -8.26 -9.37
C LYS A 218 -3.40 -7.45 -9.81
N VAL A 219 -3.76 -6.49 -8.98
CA VAL A 219 -4.83 -5.51 -9.23
C VAL A 219 -4.20 -4.11 -9.23
N THR A 220 -4.50 -3.30 -10.24
CA THR A 220 -3.90 -1.96 -10.38
C THR A 220 -4.46 -0.93 -9.39
N ASN A 221 -5.73 -1.09 -8.99
CA ASN A 221 -6.43 -0.18 -8.10
C ASN A 221 -7.44 -0.97 -7.24
N PRO A 222 -7.61 -0.68 -5.94
CA PRO A 222 -8.63 -1.33 -5.09
C PRO A 222 -10.08 -1.12 -5.56
N ILE A 223 -10.35 -0.17 -6.45
CA ILE A 223 -11.67 0.04 -7.05
C ILE A 223 -11.84 -0.90 -8.24
N LEU A 224 -12.81 -1.79 -8.15
CA LEU A 224 -13.12 -2.78 -9.18
C LEU A 224 -14.44 -2.45 -9.88
N LEU A 225 -14.48 -2.73 -11.18
CA LEU A 225 -15.71 -2.75 -11.96
C LEU A 225 -16.49 -4.04 -11.71
N ASP A 226 -17.78 -4.04 -12.08
CA ASP A 226 -18.64 -5.22 -11.90
C ASP A 226 -18.11 -6.42 -12.71
N GLU A 227 -17.62 -6.18 -13.93
CA GLU A 227 -16.98 -7.19 -14.78
C GLU A 227 -15.74 -7.81 -14.10
N GLU A 228 -14.90 -6.97 -13.50
CA GLU A 228 -13.68 -7.39 -12.83
C GLU A 228 -14.00 -8.23 -11.58
N LEU A 229 -15.00 -7.80 -10.80
CA LEU A 229 -15.47 -8.55 -9.63
C LEU A 229 -16.04 -9.93 -10.01
N ILE A 230 -16.79 -10.01 -11.12
CA ILE A 230 -17.29 -11.28 -11.66
C ILE A 230 -16.12 -12.16 -12.07
N ALA A 231 -15.14 -11.61 -12.79
CA ALA A 231 -13.98 -12.36 -13.26
C ALA A 231 -13.17 -12.96 -12.08
N ILE A 232 -13.04 -12.21 -10.98
CA ILE A 232 -12.41 -12.71 -9.73
C ILE A 232 -13.24 -13.82 -9.10
N ARG A 233 -14.57 -13.65 -9.01
CA ARG A 233 -15.47 -14.65 -8.41
C ARG A 233 -15.46 -15.98 -9.17
N GLU A 234 -15.31 -15.91 -10.49
CA GLU A 234 -15.33 -17.08 -11.37
C GLU A 234 -13.94 -17.64 -11.67
N MET A 235 -12.90 -17.12 -11.03
CA MET A 235 -11.52 -17.54 -11.27
C MET A 235 -11.33 -19.03 -10.95
N LYS A 236 -11.04 -19.83 -11.98
CA LYS A 236 -10.81 -21.29 -11.90
C LYS A 236 -9.33 -21.67 -11.95
N GLN A 237 -8.44 -20.75 -11.62
CA GLN A 237 -7.01 -21.03 -11.63
C GLN A 237 -6.63 -22.02 -10.53
N VAL A 238 -5.64 -22.87 -10.83
CA VAL A 238 -5.19 -23.91 -9.91
C VAL A 238 -4.69 -23.26 -8.62
N GLY A 239 -5.22 -23.70 -7.47
CA GLY A 239 -4.87 -23.17 -6.16
C GLY A 239 -5.67 -21.95 -5.72
N TRP A 240 -6.63 -21.49 -6.52
CA TRP A 240 -7.53 -20.39 -6.17
C TRP A 240 -8.95 -20.87 -5.90
N GLN A 241 -9.56 -20.30 -4.87
CA GLN A 241 -10.97 -20.47 -4.55
C GLN A 241 -11.55 -19.10 -4.17
N ALA A 242 -12.74 -18.80 -4.66
CA ALA A 242 -13.47 -17.60 -4.33
C ALA A 242 -14.83 -18.00 -3.73
N THR A 243 -15.12 -17.46 -2.55
CA THR A 243 -16.37 -17.71 -1.84
C THR A 243 -17.07 -16.38 -1.60
N THR A 244 -18.33 -16.28 -2.02
CA THR A 244 -19.16 -15.11 -1.72
C THR A 244 -19.88 -15.34 -0.40
N LEU A 245 -19.63 -14.46 0.56
CA LEU A 245 -20.27 -14.51 1.88
C LEU A 245 -21.42 -13.53 1.95
N ASP A 246 -22.53 -13.96 2.55
CA ASP A 246 -23.70 -13.12 2.75
C ASP A 246 -23.54 -12.24 4.00
N ILE A 247 -23.44 -10.92 3.78
CA ILE A 247 -23.32 -9.92 4.85
C ILE A 247 -24.68 -9.42 5.35
N THR A 248 -25.79 -9.98 4.86
CA THR A 248 -27.15 -9.57 5.24
C THR A 248 -27.71 -10.38 6.41
N PHE A 249 -28.72 -9.83 7.08
CA PHE A 249 -29.43 -10.48 8.18
C PHE A 249 -30.93 -10.16 8.13
N GLN A 250 -31.74 -10.98 8.80
CA GLN A 250 -33.19 -10.81 8.77
C GLN A 250 -33.61 -9.59 9.62
N LYS A 251 -34.44 -8.73 9.04
CA LYS A 251 -34.92 -7.51 9.71
C LYS A 251 -35.65 -7.81 11.03
N ASP A 252 -36.40 -8.92 11.08
CA ASP A 252 -37.24 -9.28 12.22
C ASP A 252 -36.42 -9.70 13.45
N GLU A 253 -35.13 -10.00 13.29
CA GLU A 253 -34.22 -10.37 14.38
C GLU A 253 -33.68 -9.14 15.15
N GLY A 254 -33.94 -7.93 14.66
CA GLY A 254 -33.54 -6.68 15.29
C GLY A 254 -32.02 -6.58 15.52
N GLU A 255 -31.62 -5.92 16.61
CA GLU A 255 -30.21 -5.67 16.95
C GLU A 255 -29.43 -6.96 17.24
N LEU A 256 -30.09 -7.97 17.85
CA LEU A 256 -29.48 -9.27 18.11
C LEU A 256 -29.18 -10.05 16.83
N GLY A 257 -29.98 -9.82 15.78
CA GLY A 257 -29.75 -10.36 14.44
C GLY A 257 -28.41 -9.91 13.86
N LEU A 258 -28.06 -8.62 14.02
CA LEU A 258 -26.78 -8.09 13.54
C LEU A 258 -25.58 -8.79 14.21
N LEU A 259 -25.60 -8.92 15.54
CA LEU A 259 -24.52 -9.60 16.27
C LEU A 259 -24.40 -11.07 15.84
N THR A 260 -25.54 -11.75 15.67
CA THR A 260 -25.58 -13.14 15.21
C THR A 260 -25.02 -13.28 13.80
N ALA A 261 -25.37 -12.35 12.90
CA ALA A 261 -24.88 -12.32 11.53
C ALA A 261 -23.37 -12.04 11.45
N LEU A 262 -22.83 -11.17 12.30
CA LEU A 262 -21.38 -10.95 12.40
C LEU A 262 -20.65 -12.22 12.84
N HIS A 263 -21.15 -12.91 13.87
CA HIS A 263 -20.57 -14.19 14.30
C HIS A 263 -20.71 -15.31 13.25
N ARG A 264 -21.83 -15.34 12.51
CA ARG A 264 -22.00 -16.24 11.36
C ARG A 264 -20.94 -15.92 10.29
N LEU A 265 -20.79 -14.66 9.90
CA LEU A 265 -19.86 -14.21 8.87
C LEU A 265 -18.41 -14.57 9.22
N CYS A 266 -17.99 -14.35 10.48
CA CYS A 266 -16.65 -14.76 10.92
C CYS A 266 -16.42 -16.27 10.79
N ARG A 267 -17.41 -17.10 11.18
CA ARG A 267 -17.30 -18.56 11.07
C ARG A 267 -17.31 -19.05 9.63
N GLU A 268 -18.16 -18.47 8.78
CA GLU A 268 -18.20 -18.82 7.35
C GLU A 268 -16.91 -18.41 6.64
N ALA A 269 -16.33 -17.25 7.00
CA ALA A 269 -15.03 -16.81 6.50
C ALA A 269 -13.91 -17.75 6.95
N GLU A 270 -13.87 -18.14 8.22
CA GLU A 270 -12.88 -19.09 8.75
C GLU A 270 -13.00 -20.46 8.09
N ALA A 271 -14.23 -20.96 7.86
CA ALA A 271 -14.44 -22.24 7.19
C ALA A 271 -14.11 -22.23 5.70
N ALA A 272 -14.06 -21.05 5.06
CA ALA A 272 -13.76 -20.89 3.64
C ALA A 272 -12.25 -20.76 3.34
N VAL A 273 -11.41 -20.53 4.36
CA VAL A 273 -9.95 -20.35 4.25
C VAL A 273 -9.24 -21.62 4.70
#